data_AF-A0A965QE19-F1
#
_entry.id   AF-A0A965QE19-F1
#
_cell.length_a   1.000
_cell.length_b   1.000
_cell.length_c   1.000
_cell.angle_alpha   90.00
_cell.angle_beta   90.00
_cell.angle_gamma   90.00
#
_symmetry.space_group_name_H-M   'P 1'
#
loop_
_entity.id
_entity.type
_entity.pdbx_description
1 polymer ?
#
loop_
_entity_poly.entity_id
_entity_poly.type
_entity_poly.pdbx_seq_one_letter_code
_entity_poly.pdbx_strand_id
1 'polypeptide(L)'
;MKNYNSDIVLEIEKKSIKLYESFVEADHWSSENLKFEELDNLSLKIKRNRAEISKIQSTIPSKPVFAIFGISQVGKSYLVQNILSQNGESLKVQVGKHDLDFLSSINPAGNNAYFKF
;
A
#
# COMPACT_ATOMS: atom_id res chain seq x y z
N MET A 1 -8.71 -2.98 10.44
CA MET A 1 -8.19 -2.33 9.21
C MET A 1 -9.19 -2.56 8.09
N LYS A 2 -9.51 -1.53 7.28
CA LYS A 2 -10.31 -1.75 6.06
C LYS A 2 -9.45 -2.55 5.09
N ASN A 3 -9.93 -3.72 4.69
CA ASN A 3 -9.27 -4.55 3.70
C ASN A 3 -9.74 -4.08 2.32
N TYR A 4 -8.83 -3.55 1.52
CA TYR A 4 -9.17 -3.15 0.15
C TYR A 4 -9.09 -4.39 -0.72
N ASN A 5 -10.24 -4.82 -1.25
CA ASN A 5 -10.31 -5.94 -2.18
C ASN A 5 -9.47 -5.64 -3.44
N SER A 6 -8.90 -6.68 -4.06
CA SER A 6 -8.18 -6.59 -5.33
C SER A 6 -8.97 -5.85 -6.41
N ASP A 7 -10.30 -5.94 -6.39
CA ASP A 7 -11.19 -5.24 -7.33
C ASP A 7 -11.03 -3.72 -7.25
N ILE A 8 -10.83 -3.17 -6.06
CA ILE A 8 -10.62 -1.73 -5.85
C ILE A 8 -9.28 -1.30 -6.42
N VAL A 9 -8.23 -2.12 -6.22
CA VAL A 9 -6.89 -1.85 -6.76
C VAL A 9 -6.93 -1.84 -8.30
N LEU A 10 -7.60 -2.82 -8.90
CA LEU A 10 -7.81 -2.89 -10.35
C LEU A 10 -8.61 -1.70 -10.88
N GLU A 11 -9.61 -1.23 -10.12
CA GLU A 11 -10.39 -0.04 -10.50
C GLU A 11 -9.53 1.23 -10.47
N ILE A 12 -8.70 1.39 -9.45
CA ILE A 12 -7.76 2.52 -9.33
C ILE A 12 -6.74 2.49 -10.49
N GLU A 13 -6.21 1.31 -10.82
CA GLU A 13 -5.31 1.13 -11.96
C GLU A 13 -5.96 1.59 -13.26
N LYS A 14 -7.15 1.08 -13.58
CA LYS A 14 -7.91 1.49 -14.77
C LYS A 14 -8.19 2.98 -14.83
N LYS A 15 -8.61 3.58 -13.70
CA LYS A 15 -8.86 5.04 -13.61
C LYS A 15 -7.58 5.84 -13.82
N SER A 16 -6.45 5.37 -13.29
CA SER A 16 -5.16 6.04 -13.45
C SER A 16 -4.67 6.03 -14.90
N ILE A 17 -4.90 4.93 -15.63
CA ILE A 17 -4.59 4.81 -17.06
C ILE A 17 -5.44 5.81 -17.85
N LYS A 18 -6.76 5.78 -17.65
CA LYS A 18 -7.69 6.69 -18.32
C LYS A 18 -7.36 8.16 -18.07
N LEU A 19 -7.01 8.50 -16.82
CA LEU A 19 -6.62 9.86 -16.47
C LEU A 19 -5.33 10.28 -17.21
N TYR A 20 -4.33 9.39 -17.29
CA TYR A 20 -3.10 9.66 -18.04
C TYR A 20 -3.39 9.93 -19.52
N GLU A 21 -4.24 9.11 -20.15
CA GLU A 21 -4.66 9.26 -21.54
C GLU A 21 -5.35 10.61 -21.77
N SER A 22 -6.28 11.01 -20.90
CA SER A 22 -6.92 12.32 -21.00
C SER A 22 -5.94 13.49 -20.90
N PHE A 23 -4.85 13.36 -20.13
CA PHE A 23 -3.80 14.37 -20.10
C PHE A 23 -2.92 14.37 -21.35
N VAL A 24 -2.74 13.22 -22.01
CA VAL A 24 -2.07 13.15 -23.33
C VAL A 24 -2.92 13.85 -24.39
N GLU A 25 -4.23 13.59 -24.40
CA GLU A 25 -5.18 14.28 -25.29
C GLU A 25 -5.20 15.79 -25.03
N ALA A 26 -5.19 16.21 -23.76
CA ALA A 26 -5.11 17.62 -23.39
C ALA A 26 -3.80 18.28 -23.86
N ASP A 27 -2.67 17.58 -23.79
CA ASP A 27 -1.37 18.07 -24.28
C ASP A 27 -1.46 18.32 -25.80
N HIS A 28 -1.97 17.33 -26.54
CA HIS A 28 -2.17 17.43 -27.99
C HIS A 28 -3.09 18.59 -28.34
N TRP A 29 -4.28 18.64 -27.73
CA TRP A 29 -5.23 19.72 -27.95
C TRP A 29 -4.63 21.08 -27.63
N SER A 30 -3.89 21.22 -26.53
CA SER A 30 -3.26 22.49 -26.15
C SER A 30 -2.25 22.95 -27.20
N SER A 31 -1.46 22.03 -27.76
CA SER A 31 -0.44 22.34 -28.78
C SER A 31 -1.03 22.82 -30.11
N GLU A 32 -2.24 22.38 -30.45
CA GLU A 32 -2.94 22.80 -31.67
C GLU A 32 -3.75 24.09 -31.49
N ASN A 33 -4.20 24.38 -30.27
CA ASN A 33 -5.20 25.42 -30.01
C ASN A 33 -4.67 26.64 -29.23
N LEU A 34 -3.55 26.52 -28.52
CA LEU A 34 -2.95 27.60 -27.74
C LEU A 34 -1.61 28.04 -28.33
N LYS A 35 -1.16 29.25 -27.97
CA LYS A 35 0.11 29.82 -28.43
C LYS A 35 0.84 30.54 -27.30
N PHE A 36 2.15 30.69 -27.48
CA PHE A 36 3.02 31.49 -26.62
C PHE A 36 2.87 31.12 -25.13
N GLU A 37 2.70 32.11 -24.27
CA GLU A 37 2.69 31.99 -22.82
C GLU A 37 1.55 31.13 -22.28
N GLU A 38 0.39 31.10 -22.95
CA GLU A 38 -0.73 30.24 -22.54
C GLU A 38 -0.41 28.76 -22.79
N LEU A 39 0.19 28.45 -23.93
CA LEU A 39 0.66 27.10 -24.26
C LEU A 39 1.75 26.65 -23.28
N ASP A 40 2.75 27.49 -23.03
CA ASP A 40 3.87 27.15 -22.15
C ASP A 40 3.39 26.86 -20.73
N ASN A 41 2.53 27.74 -20.19
CA ASN A 41 1.98 27.57 -18.84
C ASN A 41 1.11 26.31 -18.71
N LEU A 42 0.26 26.02 -19.70
CA LEU A 42 -0.60 24.84 -19.65
C LEU A 42 0.21 23.55 -19.87
N SER A 43 1.12 23.52 -20.84
CA SER A 43 1.95 22.34 -21.13
C SER A 43 2.82 21.97 -19.93
N LEU A 44 3.37 22.95 -19.20
CA LEU A 44 4.10 22.69 -17.95
C LEU A 44 3.23 22.01 -16.89
N LYS A 45 1.98 22.46 -16.72
CA LYS A 45 1.03 21.84 -15.76
C LYS A 45 0.65 20.42 -16.19
N ILE A 46 0.37 20.22 -17.48
CA ILE A 46 0.04 18.90 -18.06
C ILE A 46 1.20 17.92 -17.84
N LYS A 47 2.43 18.31 -18.17
CA LYS A 47 3.62 17.46 -17.98
C LYS A 47 3.86 17.09 -16.52
N ARG A 48 3.69 18.03 -15.59
CA ARG A 48 3.80 17.77 -14.15
C ARG A 48 2.77 16.74 -13.68
N ASN A 49 1.51 16.94 -14.04
CA ASN A 49 0.43 16.01 -13.67
C ASN A 49 0.65 14.62 -14.29
N ARG A 50 1.09 14.53 -15.55
CA ARG A 50 1.43 13.25 -16.18
C ARG A 50 2.54 12.52 -15.43
N ALA A 51 3.57 13.23 -14.96
CA ALA A 51 4.64 12.65 -14.16
C ALA A 51 4.11 12.11 -12.81
N GLU A 52 3.21 12.85 -12.14
CA GLU A 52 2.58 12.39 -10.90
C GLU A 52 1.70 11.16 -11.12
N ILE A 53 0.86 11.15 -12.17
CA ILE A 53 0.02 10.00 -12.52
C ILE A 53 0.88 8.78 -12.86
N SER A 54 1.98 8.97 -13.60
CA SER A 54 2.90 7.88 -13.92
C SER A 54 3.56 7.29 -12.67
N LYS A 55 3.90 8.14 -11.69
CA LYS A 55 4.42 7.69 -10.38
C LYS A 55 3.37 6.91 -9.59
N ILE A 56 2.10 7.32 -9.65
CA ILE A 56 0.99 6.58 -9.04
C ILE A 56 0.86 5.21 -9.71
N GLN A 57 0.80 5.16 -11.05
CA GLN A 57 0.72 3.93 -11.82
C GLN A 57 1.84 2.95 -11.48
N SER A 58 3.10 3.41 -11.39
CA SER A 58 4.23 2.54 -11.02
C SER A 58 4.17 2.02 -9.59
N THR A 59 3.41 2.67 -8.72
CA THR A 59 3.29 2.31 -7.30
C THR A 59 2.11 1.37 -7.02
N ILE A 60 1.05 1.42 -7.82
CA ILE A 60 -0.13 0.54 -7.66
C ILE A 60 0.22 -0.96 -7.56
N PRO A 61 1.06 -1.55 -8.44
CA PRO A 61 1.41 -2.97 -8.35
C PRO A 61 2.45 -3.26 -7.25
N SER A 62 3.03 -2.23 -6.63
CA SER A 62 4.07 -2.41 -5.62
C SER A 62 3.46 -2.95 -4.32
N LYS A 63 4.03 -4.04 -3.81
CA LYS A 63 3.65 -4.56 -2.50
C LYS A 63 4.14 -3.57 -1.44
N PRO A 64 3.28 -3.14 -0.50
CA PRO A 64 3.74 -2.25 0.57
C PRO A 64 4.78 -2.98 1.43
N VAL A 65 5.89 -2.31 1.70
CA VAL A 65 6.99 -2.82 2.52
C VAL A 65 7.03 -2.00 3.80
N PHE A 66 7.05 -2.68 4.94
CA PHE A 66 7.20 -2.07 6.25
C PHE A 66 8.33 -2.74 7.00
N ALA A 67 9.08 -1.96 7.79
CA ALA A 67 10.09 -2.48 8.69
C ALA A 67 9.61 -2.28 10.14
N ILE A 68 9.68 -3.33 10.95
CA ILE A 68 9.25 -3.31 12.35
C ILE A 68 10.49 -3.40 13.25
N PHE A 69 10.71 -2.35 14.04
CA PHE A 69 11.84 -2.24 14.95
C PHE A 69 11.36 -2.26 16.41
N GLY A 70 12.21 -2.76 17.31
CA GLY A 70 11.93 -2.83 18.74
C GLY A 70 12.85 -3.81 19.46
N ILE A 71 12.93 -3.69 20.79
CA ILE A 71 13.77 -4.53 21.67
C ILE A 71 13.46 -6.03 21.43
N SER A 72 14.42 -6.92 21.63
CA SER A 72 14.16 -8.36 21.52
C SER A 72 13.01 -8.78 22.46
N GLN A 73 12.20 -9.76 22.05
CA GLN A 73 11.11 -10.35 22.86
C GLN A 73 9.89 -9.46 23.18
N VAL A 74 9.74 -8.28 22.57
CA VAL A 74 8.53 -7.44 22.74
C VAL A 74 7.31 -7.87 21.90
N GLY A 75 7.35 -9.04 21.25
CA GLY A 75 6.22 -9.52 20.42
C GLY A 75 6.15 -8.96 18.99
N LYS A 76 7.27 -8.56 18.38
CA LYS A 76 7.31 -8.08 16.97
C LYS A 76 6.73 -9.10 15.99
N SER A 77 7.06 -10.39 16.15
CA SER A 77 6.53 -11.47 15.31
C SER A 77 5.02 -11.61 15.42
N TYR A 78 4.46 -11.35 16.60
CA TYR A 78 3.01 -11.36 16.84
C TYR A 78 2.32 -10.19 16.14
N LEU A 79 2.91 -9.00 16.16
CA LEU A 79 2.39 -7.85 15.41
C LEU A 79 2.39 -8.11 13.90
N VAL A 80 3.48 -8.65 13.33
CA VAL A 80 3.54 -9.05 11.91
C VAL A 80 2.42 -10.03 11.61
N GLN A 81 2.21 -11.02 12.47
CA GLN A 81 1.17 -12.01 12.27
C GLN A 81 -0.23 -11.42 12.28
N ASN A 82 -0.58 -10.60 13.27
CA ASN A 82 -1.90 -10.00 13.34
C ASN A 82 -2.20 -9.15 12.09
N ILE A 83 -1.19 -8.46 11.56
CA ILE A 83 -1.30 -7.70 10.31
C ILE A 83 -1.53 -8.62 9.10
N LEU A 84 -0.89 -9.79 9.05
CA LEU A 84 -1.01 -10.76 7.95
C LEU A 84 -2.21 -11.72 8.10
N SER A 85 -2.76 -11.86 9.30
CA SER A 85 -3.88 -12.75 9.60
C SER A 85 -5.17 -12.21 8.97
N GLN A 86 -5.99 -13.11 8.45
CA GLN A 86 -7.35 -12.73 8.06
C GLN A 86 -8.16 -12.48 9.33
N ASN A 87 -8.76 -11.30 9.46
CA ASN A 87 -9.62 -10.92 10.59
C ASN A 87 -8.97 -10.95 11.99
N GLY A 88 -7.64 -10.91 12.12
CA GLY A 88 -6.99 -10.88 13.43
C GLY A 88 -6.89 -12.24 14.12
N GLU A 89 -6.94 -13.34 13.36
CA GLU A 89 -6.76 -14.69 13.91
C GLU A 89 -5.37 -14.86 14.57
N SER A 90 -5.37 -15.46 15.77
CA SER A 90 -4.15 -15.74 16.53
C SER A 90 -3.17 -16.64 15.76
N LEU A 91 -1.87 -16.41 15.95
CA LEU A 91 -0.82 -17.33 15.52
C LEU A 91 -0.96 -18.67 16.23
N LYS A 92 -1.31 -19.72 15.49
CA LYS A 92 -1.30 -21.10 16.00
C LYS A 92 -0.18 -21.90 15.35
N VAL A 93 0.47 -22.74 16.14
CA VAL A 93 1.45 -23.71 15.68
C VAL A 93 0.91 -25.10 15.98
N GLN A 94 0.82 -25.94 14.96
CA GLN A 94 0.41 -27.33 15.14
C GLN A 94 1.62 -28.17 15.59
N VAL A 95 1.53 -28.74 16.78
CA VAL A 95 2.53 -29.65 17.35
C VAL A 95 1.87 -31.02 17.57
N GLY A 96 2.10 -31.94 16.63
CA GLY A 96 1.44 -33.24 16.63
C GLY A 96 -0.08 -33.10 16.43
N LYS A 97 -0.87 -33.44 17.45
CA LYS A 97 -2.34 -33.30 17.44
C LYS A 97 -2.84 -32.03 18.14
N HIS A 98 -1.95 -31.17 18.62
CA HIS A 98 -2.30 -29.97 19.37
C HIS A 98 -2.10 -28.72 18.54
N ASP A 99 -3.11 -27.86 18.49
CA ASP A 99 -2.98 -26.49 18.00
C ASP A 99 -2.67 -25.58 19.19
N LEU A 100 -1.47 -25.02 19.22
CA LEU A 100 -0.99 -24.15 20.29
C LEU A 100 -1.01 -22.70 19.84
N ASP A 101 -1.67 -21.83 20.60
CA ASP A 101 -1.58 -20.38 20.38
C ASP A 101 -0.19 -19.88 20.83
N PHE A 102 0.52 -19.22 19.93
CA PHE A 102 1.88 -18.78 20.16
C PHE A 102 1.98 -17.75 21.27
N LEU A 103 1.01 -16.83 21.40
CA LEU A 103 1.05 -15.79 22.44
C LEU A 103 0.87 -16.40 23.83
N SER A 104 -0.06 -17.35 24.00
CA SER A 104 -0.34 -17.95 25.31
C SER A 104 0.61 -19.09 25.67
N SER A 105 1.12 -19.83 24.68
CA SER A 105 1.74 -21.13 24.92
C SER A 105 3.21 -21.23 24.49
N ILE A 106 3.71 -20.31 23.66
CA ILE A 106 5.06 -20.40 23.08
C ILE A 106 5.90 -19.16 23.40
N ASN A 107 5.29 -17.97 23.46
CA ASN A 107 5.98 -16.71 23.69
C ASN A 107 6.72 -16.78 25.05
N PRO A 108 8.07 -16.81 25.07
CA PRO A 108 8.80 -16.90 26.32
C PRO A 108 8.46 -15.69 27.19
N ALA A 109 8.25 -15.91 28.49
CA ALA A 109 7.85 -14.88 29.44
C ALA A 109 8.98 -13.85 29.66
N GLY A 110 9.23 -12.98 28.68
CA GLY A 110 10.07 -11.82 28.80
C GLY A 110 9.26 -10.67 29.39
N ASN A 111 9.36 -10.48 30.71
CA ASN A 111 8.98 -9.27 31.47
C ASN A 111 7.89 -8.39 30.83
N ASN A 112 6.61 -8.73 31.01
CA ASN A 112 5.46 -7.81 31.01
C ASN A 112 5.32 -6.77 29.87
N ALA A 113 6.00 -6.95 28.72
CA ALA A 113 5.94 -6.02 27.60
C ALA A 113 4.94 -6.50 26.55
N TYR A 114 3.67 -6.54 26.92
CA TYR A 114 2.58 -6.73 25.95
C TYR A 114 2.32 -5.38 25.25
N PHE A 115 2.36 -5.36 23.92
CA PHE A 115 1.71 -4.29 23.18
C PHE A 115 0.20 -4.38 23.48
N LYS A 116 -0.30 -3.46 24.31
CA LYS A 116 -1.74 -3.27 24.46
C LYS A 116 -2.24 -2.51 23.24
N PHE A 117 -3.15 -3.14 22.51
CA PHE A 117 -3.94 -2.50 21.46
C PHE A 117 -5.16 -1.81 22.07
#